data_AF-A0A398BHC6-F1
#
_entry.id   AF-A0A398BHC6-F1
#
_cell.length_a   1.000
_cell.length_b   1.000
_cell.length_c   1.000
_cell.angle_alpha   90.00
_cell.angle_beta   90.00
_cell.angle_gamma   90.00
#
_symmetry.space_group_name_H-M   'P 1'
#
loop_
_entity.id
_entity.type
_entity.pdbx_description
1 polymer ?
#
loop_
_entity_poly.entity_id
_entity_poly.type
_entity_poly.pdbx_seq_one_letter_code
_entity_poly.pdbx_strand_id
1 'polypeptide(L)'
;MNYIREINAFYDWLELNELPKSAVLLWHALMHLNNKSGWQETFTVARSVIEAKTGLKKDAYYKARNQLKQSGLIDFKERGTKATAFKIFSLLSEKQTAPPTIIIESEKSKQKEEDEDTTVDRILELLEKSKILEKKDITEFLRDDIDDVITTFGFEQPEEMIIEAIKDAARGNGRTWKFVYMKLVDWKKKGIKTKSDLETQSGEGEANGKKVYQHRTGYGRPSSKSAEQALREAEEARRVWGG
;
A
#
# COMPACT_ATOMS: atom_id res chain seq x y z
N MET A 1 14.77 -8.50 2.38
CA MET A 1 13.99 -8.18 1.17
C MET A 1 12.90 -7.19 1.59
N ASN A 2 12.55 -6.22 0.75
CA ASN A 2 11.43 -5.30 1.00
C ASN A 2 10.19 -5.82 0.25
N TYR A 3 9.09 -6.11 0.96
CA TYR A 3 7.91 -6.75 0.39
C TYR A 3 7.24 -5.94 -0.72
N ILE A 4 7.12 -4.63 -0.53
CA ILE A 4 6.41 -3.76 -1.46
C ILE A 4 7.25 -3.52 -2.71
N ARG A 5 8.55 -3.26 -2.55
CA ARG A 5 9.46 -3.07 -3.68
C ARG A 5 9.57 -4.32 -4.55
N GLU A 6 9.53 -5.52 -3.95
CA GLU A 6 9.49 -6.77 -4.72
C GLU A 6 8.18 -6.94 -5.49
N ILE A 7 7.04 -6.50 -4.94
CA ILE A 7 5.76 -6.49 -5.64
C ILE A 7 5.80 -5.52 -6.84
N ASN A 8 6.32 -4.31 -6.63
CA ASN A 8 6.43 -3.32 -7.70
C ASN A 8 7.35 -3.83 -8.81
N ALA A 9 8.54 -4.33 -8.46
CA ALA A 9 9.46 -4.94 -9.41
C ALA A 9 8.84 -6.13 -10.15
N PHE A 10 7.95 -6.88 -9.51
CA PHE A 10 7.22 -7.96 -10.17
C PHE A 10 6.19 -7.44 -11.19
N TYR A 11 5.51 -6.34 -10.91
CA TYR A 11 4.63 -5.70 -11.89
C TYR A 11 5.41 -5.08 -13.05
N ASP A 12 6.55 -4.44 -12.79
CA ASP A 12 7.45 -3.94 -13.83
C ASP A 12 7.97 -5.09 -14.71
N TRP A 13 8.35 -6.22 -14.08
CA TRP A 13 8.77 -7.42 -14.79
C TRP A 13 7.65 -8.01 -15.67
N LEU A 14 6.38 -7.94 -15.22
CA LEU A 14 5.21 -8.38 -15.98
C LEU A 14 4.90 -7.51 -17.21
N GLU A 15 5.38 -6.27 -17.27
CA GLU A 15 5.22 -5.43 -18.47
C GLU A 15 6.00 -5.99 -19.66
N LEU A 16 7.12 -6.67 -19.40
CA LEU A 16 8.01 -7.25 -20.40
C LEU A 16 7.80 -8.76 -20.58
N ASN A 17 7.16 -9.43 -19.62
CA ASN A 17 7.02 -10.88 -19.58
C ASN A 17 5.59 -11.29 -19.25
N GLU A 18 5.00 -12.15 -20.07
CA GLU A 18 3.66 -12.67 -19.80
C GLU A 18 3.68 -13.89 -18.86
N LEU A 19 2.85 -13.84 -17.82
CA LEU A 19 2.56 -14.99 -16.97
C LEU A 19 1.06 -15.27 -16.93
N PRO A 20 0.65 -16.54 -16.87
CA PRO A 20 -0.76 -16.86 -16.69
C PRO A 20 -1.23 -16.43 -15.31
N LYS A 21 -2.51 -16.06 -15.21
CA LYS A 21 -3.16 -15.57 -13.99
C LYS A 21 -2.93 -16.48 -12.77
N SER A 22 -2.91 -17.80 -12.98
CA SER A 22 -2.63 -18.78 -11.92
C SER A 22 -1.19 -18.68 -11.37
N ALA A 23 -0.21 -18.37 -12.22
CA ALA A 23 1.18 -18.18 -11.82
C ALA A 23 1.35 -16.85 -11.07
N VAL A 24 0.77 -15.76 -11.57
CA VAL A 24 0.75 -14.45 -10.90
C VAL A 24 0.15 -14.56 -9.49
N LEU A 25 -0.98 -15.24 -9.34
CA LEU A 25 -1.64 -15.44 -8.05
C LEU A 25 -0.79 -16.31 -7.10
N LEU A 26 -0.18 -17.38 -7.61
CA LEU A 26 0.69 -18.25 -6.83
C LEU A 26 1.93 -17.50 -6.34
N TRP A 27 2.54 -16.67 -7.18
CA TRP A 27 3.71 -15.87 -6.81
C TRP A 27 3.39 -14.92 -5.66
N HIS A 28 2.28 -14.17 -5.75
CA HIS A 28 1.85 -13.27 -4.66
C HIS A 28 1.60 -14.01 -3.35
N ALA A 29 0.96 -15.18 -3.41
CA ALA A 29 0.72 -16.00 -2.22
C ALA A 29 2.03 -16.51 -1.59
N LEU A 30 3.00 -16.94 -2.41
CA LEU A 30 4.32 -17.37 -1.95
C LEU A 30 5.12 -16.19 -1.38
N MET A 31 5.11 -15.04 -2.04
CA MET A 31 5.78 -13.83 -1.58
C MET A 31 5.25 -13.37 -0.23
N HIS A 32 3.93 -13.33 -0.06
CA HIS A 32 3.29 -13.00 1.21
C HIS A 32 3.63 -14.00 2.33
N LEU A 33 3.69 -15.30 2.00
CA LEU A 33 4.11 -16.33 2.96
C LEU A 33 5.58 -16.21 3.35
N ASN A 34 6.46 -15.90 2.40
CA ASN A 34 7.88 -15.69 2.66
C ASN A 34 8.11 -14.46 3.57
N ASN A 35 7.42 -13.35 3.28
CA ASN A 35 7.41 -12.16 4.12
C ASN A 35 6.99 -12.51 5.56
N LYS A 36 5.88 -13.24 5.71
CA LYS A 36 5.41 -13.69 7.03
C LYS A 36 6.38 -14.64 7.74
N SER A 37 7.22 -15.36 6.99
CA SER A 37 8.26 -16.23 7.56
C SER A 37 9.55 -15.50 7.94
N GLY A 38 9.62 -14.18 7.76
CA GLY A 38 10.81 -13.39 8.07
C GLY A 38 11.91 -13.53 7.01
N TRP A 39 11.53 -13.67 5.73
CA TRP A 39 12.47 -13.67 4.59
C TRP A 39 13.50 -14.80 4.62
N GLN A 40 13.06 -16.01 4.93
CA GLN A 40 13.96 -17.15 4.92
C GLN A 40 14.42 -17.46 3.49
N GLU A 41 15.69 -17.80 3.31
CA GLU A 41 16.23 -18.21 2.00
C GLU A 41 15.46 -19.40 1.42
N THR A 42 14.97 -20.29 2.29
CA THR A 42 14.09 -21.39 1.91
C THR A 42 13.03 -21.57 2.98
N PHE A 43 11.77 -21.55 2.59
CA PHE A 43 10.62 -21.73 3.48
C PHE A 43 9.77 -22.92 3.03
N THR A 44 9.06 -23.52 3.98
CA THR A 44 8.31 -24.75 3.75
C THR A 44 6.82 -24.45 3.77
N VAL A 45 6.09 -24.81 2.71
CA VAL A 45 4.65 -24.57 2.62
C VAL A 45 3.90 -25.83 2.22
N ALA A 46 2.86 -26.15 2.98
CA ALA A 46 1.94 -27.22 2.63
C ALA A 46 1.03 -26.78 1.49
N ARG A 47 0.78 -27.66 0.52
CA ARG A 47 -0.09 -27.36 -0.63
C ARG A 47 -1.51 -26.92 -0.21
N SER A 48 -2.06 -27.50 0.85
CA SER A 48 -3.37 -27.11 1.39
C SER A 48 -3.44 -25.63 1.79
N VAL A 49 -2.35 -25.06 2.30
CA VAL A 49 -2.27 -23.63 2.67
C VAL A 49 -2.29 -22.75 1.41
N ILE A 50 -1.58 -23.17 0.36
CA ILE A 50 -1.58 -22.47 -0.93
C ILE A 50 -2.97 -22.55 -1.57
N GLU A 51 -3.59 -23.73 -1.56
CA GLU A 51 -4.93 -23.96 -2.08
C GLU A 51 -5.98 -23.11 -1.32
N ALA A 52 -5.87 -23.01 0.01
CA ALA A 52 -6.74 -22.16 0.82
C ALA A 52 -6.57 -20.65 0.51
N LYS A 53 -5.36 -20.21 0.17
CA LYS A 53 -5.07 -18.79 -0.13
C LYS A 53 -5.39 -18.39 -1.57
N THR A 54 -5.21 -19.31 -2.51
CA THR A 54 -5.27 -19.02 -3.95
C THR A 54 -6.49 -19.61 -4.64
N GLY A 55 -7.17 -20.57 -4.01
CA GLY A 55 -8.23 -21.36 -4.65
C GLY A 55 -7.75 -22.25 -5.80
N LEU A 56 -6.43 -22.38 -6.00
CA LEU A 56 -5.88 -23.16 -7.10
C LEU A 56 -6.02 -24.65 -6.85
N LYS A 57 -6.71 -25.33 -7.78
CA LYS A 57 -6.78 -26.79 -7.83
C LYS A 57 -5.41 -27.40 -8.16
N LYS A 58 -5.27 -28.70 -7.87
CA LYS A 58 -4.04 -29.50 -8.07
C LYS A 58 -3.28 -29.18 -9.35
N ASP A 59 -3.94 -29.33 -10.50
CA ASP A 59 -3.26 -29.24 -11.79
C ASP A 59 -2.83 -27.80 -12.11
N ALA A 60 -3.66 -26.83 -11.75
CA ALA A 60 -3.34 -25.41 -11.91
C ALA A 60 -2.15 -24.99 -11.04
N TYR A 61 -2.09 -25.49 -9.80
CA TYR A 61 -0.96 -25.27 -8.90
C TYR A 61 0.36 -25.81 -9.50
N TYR A 62 0.38 -27.06 -9.98
CA TYR A 62 1.61 -27.64 -10.54
C TYR A 62 2.08 -26.93 -11.82
N LYS A 63 1.15 -26.57 -12.71
CA LYS A 63 1.45 -25.80 -13.92
C LYS A 63 2.01 -24.42 -13.58
N ALA A 64 1.32 -23.69 -12.71
CA ALA A 64 1.74 -22.37 -12.24
C ALA A 64 3.14 -22.40 -11.61
N ARG A 65 3.40 -23.40 -10.75
CA ARG A 65 4.69 -23.57 -10.08
C ARG A 65 5.83 -23.80 -11.08
N ASN A 66 5.61 -24.63 -12.10
CA ASN A 66 6.61 -24.90 -13.12
C ASN A 66 6.91 -23.65 -13.98
N GLN A 67 5.88 -22.86 -14.31
CA GLN A 67 6.03 -21.61 -15.05
C GLN A 67 6.83 -20.58 -14.26
N LEU A 68 6.51 -20.37 -12.98
CA LEU A 68 7.28 -19.47 -12.11
C LEU A 68 8.76 -19.89 -12.00
N LYS A 69 9.04 -21.20 -12.01
CA LYS A 69 10.41 -21.72 -12.03
C LYS A 69 11.12 -21.47 -13.36
N GLN A 70 10.43 -21.66 -14.49
CA GLN A 70 10.97 -21.38 -15.82
C GLN A 70 11.28 -19.89 -16.02
N SER A 71 10.45 -19.02 -15.46
CA SER A 71 10.66 -17.56 -15.45
C SER A 71 11.74 -17.09 -14.46
N GLY A 72 12.37 -18.00 -13.70
CA GLY A 72 13.42 -17.62 -12.75
C GLY A 72 12.94 -16.87 -11.52
N LEU A 73 11.63 -16.89 -11.21
CA LEU A 73 11.05 -16.16 -10.08
C LEU A 73 11.08 -16.95 -8.77
N ILE A 74 11.01 -18.29 -8.88
CA ILE A 74 11.08 -19.19 -7.72
C ILE A 74 11.92 -20.42 -8.06
N ASP A 75 12.43 -21.08 -7.02
CA ASP A 75 12.83 -22.47 -7.07
C ASP A 75 12.04 -23.28 -6.03
N PHE A 76 11.90 -24.58 -6.28
CA PHE A 76 11.22 -25.47 -5.35
C PHE A 76 11.88 -26.85 -5.31
N LYS A 77 11.85 -27.46 -4.13
CA LYS A 77 12.31 -28.83 -3.88
C LYS A 77 11.17 -29.64 -3.26
N GLU A 78 10.74 -30.69 -3.97
CA GLU A 78 9.75 -31.62 -3.45
C GLU A 78 10.40 -32.56 -2.43
N ARG A 79 9.74 -32.73 -1.27
CA ARG A 79 10.20 -33.64 -0.20
C ARG A 79 9.20 -34.78 -0.01
N GLY A 80 8.91 -35.50 -1.10
CA GLY A 80 8.00 -36.64 -1.10
C GLY A 80 6.61 -36.29 -0.59
N THR A 81 6.15 -36.94 0.48
CA THR A 81 4.84 -36.74 1.11
C THR A 81 4.74 -35.49 2.00
N LYS A 82 5.84 -34.75 2.18
CA LYS A 82 5.92 -33.57 3.06
C LYS A 82 5.80 -32.25 2.28
N ALA A 83 5.53 -31.18 3.02
CA ALA A 83 5.43 -29.82 2.50
C ALA A 83 6.64 -29.42 1.62
N THR A 84 6.34 -28.76 0.49
CA THR A 84 7.31 -28.36 -0.52
C THR A 84 8.17 -27.21 0.02
N ALA A 85 9.47 -27.29 -0.18
CA ALA A 85 10.40 -26.22 0.14
C ALA A 85 10.46 -25.26 -1.06
N PHE A 86 10.30 -23.97 -0.80
CA PHE A 86 10.33 -22.90 -1.80
C PHE A 86 11.45 -21.92 -1.49
N LYS A 87 12.08 -21.43 -2.56
CA LYS A 87 13.00 -20.29 -2.55
C LYS A 87 12.44 -19.25 -3.52
N ILE A 88 12.30 -18.01 -3.08
CA ILE A 88 11.89 -16.90 -3.95
C ILE A 88 13.14 -16.13 -4.33
N PHE A 89 13.28 -15.81 -5.61
CA PHE A 89 14.36 -14.95 -6.08
C PHE A 89 13.92 -13.49 -5.97
N SER A 90 14.82 -12.67 -5.43
CA SER A 90 14.64 -11.22 -5.35
C SER A 90 14.79 -10.63 -6.74
N LEU A 91 13.79 -9.86 -7.19
CA LEU A 91 13.87 -9.12 -8.45
C LEU A 91 14.74 -7.86 -8.33
N LEU A 92 14.95 -7.39 -7.10
CA LEU A 92 15.77 -6.21 -6.79
C LEU A 92 17.25 -6.54 -6.64
N SER A 93 17.61 -7.82 -6.46
CA SER A 93 19.01 -8.21 -6.28
C SER A 93 19.70 -8.35 -7.64
N GLU A 94 20.45 -7.33 -8.05
CA GLU A 94 21.41 -7.44 -9.15
C GLU A 94 22.46 -8.52 -8.84
N LYS A 95 22.26 -9.74 -9.34
CA LYS A 95 23.22 -10.57 -10.13
C LYS A 95 23.03 -12.08 -9.96
N GLN A 96 23.33 -12.76 -11.09
CA GLN A 96 23.72 -14.17 -11.33
C GLN A 96 22.58 -15.07 -11.82
N THR A 97 22.60 -15.70 -13.00
CA THR A 97 23.69 -16.21 -13.88
C THR A 97 23.29 -16.25 -15.37
N ALA A 98 24.24 -15.97 -16.28
CA ALA A 98 24.13 -15.98 -17.76
C ALA A 98 24.11 -17.40 -18.40
N PRO A 99 23.82 -17.53 -19.71
CA PRO A 99 24.89 -17.62 -20.74
C PRO A 99 24.68 -16.67 -21.97
N PRO A 100 25.63 -16.56 -22.93
CA PRO A 100 26.15 -15.28 -23.47
C PRO A 100 25.56 -14.77 -24.81
N THR A 101 26.00 -13.55 -25.19
CA THR A 101 26.05 -12.92 -26.55
C THR A 101 24.79 -12.06 -26.86
N ILE A 102 24.78 -10.75 -27.11
CA ILE A 102 25.75 -9.75 -27.62
C ILE A 102 25.55 -8.42 -26.87
N ILE A 103 26.65 -7.70 -26.68
CA ILE A 103 26.78 -6.38 -26.07
C ILE A 103 26.25 -5.29 -27.02
N ILE A 104 25.37 -4.42 -26.52
CA ILE A 104 25.36 -3.01 -26.94
C ILE A 104 25.40 -2.18 -25.66
N GLU A 105 26.53 -1.51 -25.48
CA GLU A 105 26.80 -0.56 -24.42
C GLU A 105 25.84 0.62 -24.49
N SER A 106 25.28 1.01 -23.35
CA SER A 106 25.11 2.42 -23.05
C SER A 106 25.31 2.62 -21.56
N GLU A 107 26.38 3.34 -21.26
CA GLU A 107 26.78 3.76 -19.92
C GLU A 107 25.77 4.80 -19.39
N LYS A 108 25.33 4.64 -18.13
CA LYS A 108 25.22 5.79 -17.23
C LYS A 108 25.24 5.40 -15.76
N SER A 109 26.35 5.77 -15.14
CA SER A 109 26.49 6.30 -13.76
C SER A 109 25.91 5.47 -12.62
N LYS A 110 26.77 4.62 -12.05
CA LYS A 110 26.83 4.31 -10.61
C LYS A 110 27.11 5.58 -9.81
N GLN A 111 26.18 5.97 -8.95
CA GLN A 111 26.35 6.76 -7.72
C GLN A 111 24.93 7.10 -7.21
N LYS A 112 24.31 6.24 -6.38
CA LYS A 112 23.02 6.60 -5.73
C LYS A 112 22.59 5.77 -4.51
N GLU A 113 23.31 4.72 -4.14
CA GLU A 113 22.81 3.79 -3.10
C GLU A 113 23.11 4.22 -1.65
N GLU A 114 23.94 5.24 -1.40
CA GLU A 114 24.26 5.68 -0.02
C GLU A 114 23.48 6.93 0.45
N ASP A 115 22.80 7.66 -0.44
CA ASP A 115 22.12 8.92 -0.08
C ASP A 115 20.61 8.78 0.25
N GLU A 116 19.92 7.78 -0.30
CA GLU A 116 18.45 7.66 -0.19
C GLU A 116 17.96 7.32 1.23
N ASP A 117 18.72 6.54 2.00
CA ASP A 117 18.37 6.20 3.40
C ASP A 117 18.44 7.44 4.31
N THR A 118 19.32 8.40 4.00
CA THR A 118 19.44 9.65 4.77
C THR A 118 18.29 10.63 4.52
N THR A 119 17.70 10.64 3.32
CA THR A 119 16.58 11.53 2.97
C THR A 119 15.27 11.06 3.60
N VAL A 120 14.98 9.76 3.58
CA VAL A 120 13.78 9.21 4.23
C VAL A 120 13.82 9.48 5.74
N ASP A 121 14.97 9.30 6.38
CA ASP A 121 15.14 9.59 7.81
C ASP A 121 14.96 11.09 8.13
N ARG A 122 15.46 12.01 7.29
CA ARG A 122 15.21 13.45 7.43
C ARG A 122 13.71 13.80 7.32
N ILE A 123 12.99 13.17 6.39
CA ILE A 123 11.55 13.39 6.21
C ILE A 123 10.77 12.85 7.43
N LEU A 124 11.15 11.69 7.96
CA LEU A 124 10.55 11.16 9.18
C LEU A 124 10.79 12.09 10.38
N GLU A 125 11.98 12.66 10.52
CA GLU A 125 12.28 13.64 11.57
C GLU A 125 11.42 14.92 11.42
N LEU A 126 11.17 15.38 10.19
CA LEU A 126 10.29 16.52 9.90
C LEU A 126 8.81 16.21 10.21
N LEU A 127 8.36 15.00 9.90
CA LEU A 127 7.01 14.53 10.21
C LEU A 127 6.77 14.41 11.73
N GLU A 128 7.79 14.00 12.47
CA GLU A 128 7.77 13.97 13.93
C GLU A 128 7.72 15.39 14.51
N LYS A 129 8.60 16.29 14.05
CA LYS A 129 8.63 17.70 14.51
C LYS A 129 7.33 18.44 14.24
N SER A 130 6.63 18.11 13.16
CA SER A 130 5.33 18.71 12.80
C SER A 130 4.14 18.14 13.59
N LYS A 131 4.36 17.17 14.49
CA LYS A 131 3.32 16.46 15.27
C LYS A 131 2.26 15.78 14.38
N ILE A 132 2.62 15.41 13.16
CA ILE A 132 1.77 14.62 12.27
C ILE A 132 1.85 13.13 12.62
N LEU A 133 2.98 12.71 13.19
CA LEU A 133 3.27 11.35 13.60
C LEU A 133 3.92 11.34 14.98
N GLU A 134 3.55 10.39 15.82
CA GLU A 134 4.33 10.05 17.02
C GLU A 134 5.41 9.01 16.66
N LYS A 135 6.53 8.97 17.39
CA LYS A 135 7.61 7.98 17.14
C LYS A 135 7.12 6.52 17.08
N LYS A 136 6.01 6.22 17.75
CA LYS A 136 5.38 4.90 17.80
C LYS A 136 4.62 4.54 16.51
N ASP A 137 4.23 5.55 15.73
CA ASP A 137 3.44 5.39 14.50
C ASP A 137 4.32 5.30 13.24
N ILE A 138 5.64 5.35 13.40
CA ILE A 138 6.60 5.12 12.31
C ILE A 138 6.58 3.63 11.97
N THR A 139 5.75 3.28 11.00
CA THR A 139 5.64 1.92 10.45
C THR A 139 6.51 1.78 9.21
N GLU A 140 6.88 0.55 8.86
CA GLU A 140 7.57 0.24 7.59
C GLU A 140 6.77 0.74 6.38
N PHE A 141 5.43 0.64 6.45
CA PHE A 141 4.51 1.18 5.44
C PHE A 141 4.64 2.69 5.23
N LEU A 142 4.91 3.46 6.29
CA LEU A 142 5.10 4.92 6.17
C LEU A 142 6.41 5.24 5.46
N ARG A 143 7.48 4.48 5.72
CA ARG A 143 8.76 4.63 5.01
C ARG A 143 8.59 4.33 3.53
N ASP A 144 7.85 3.27 3.20
CA ASP A 144 7.56 2.90 1.81
C ASP A 144 6.71 3.96 1.09
N ASP A 145 5.69 4.54 1.75
CA ASP A 145 4.89 5.62 1.16
C ASP A 145 5.73 6.88 0.88
N ILE A 146 6.69 7.20 1.77
CA ILE A 146 7.62 8.32 1.59
C ILE A 146 8.58 8.03 0.43
N ASP A 147 9.08 6.80 0.32
CA ASP A 147 9.96 6.35 -0.76
C ASP A 147 9.25 6.45 -2.13
N ASP A 148 7.98 6.04 -2.21
CA ASP A 148 7.17 6.16 -3.44
C ASP A 148 6.98 7.63 -3.85
N VAL A 149 6.84 8.54 -2.89
CA VAL A 149 6.78 9.99 -3.16
C VAL A 149 8.12 10.51 -3.70
N ILE A 150 9.24 10.00 -3.19
CA ILE A 150 10.57 10.44 -3.64
C ILE A 150 10.90 9.90 -5.03
N THR A 151 10.62 8.62 -5.26
CA THR A 151 11.11 7.89 -6.43
C THR A 151 10.10 7.89 -7.60
N THR A 152 8.80 7.78 -7.31
CA THR A 152 7.76 7.53 -8.34
C THR A 152 6.93 8.76 -8.68
N PHE A 153 6.85 9.78 -7.81
CA PHE A 153 5.96 10.93 -8.07
C PHE A 153 6.56 11.93 -9.06
N GLY A 154 7.87 11.87 -9.31
CA GLY A 154 8.54 12.73 -10.31
C GLY A 154 8.56 14.21 -9.90
N PHE A 155 8.54 14.50 -8.60
CA PHE A 155 8.77 15.84 -8.06
C PHE A 155 10.25 16.19 -8.20
N GLU A 156 10.55 17.43 -8.58
CA GLU A 156 11.95 17.90 -8.69
C GLU A 156 12.59 18.06 -7.30
N GLN A 157 11.77 18.43 -6.31
CA GLN A 157 12.16 18.58 -4.90
C GLN A 157 11.14 17.87 -3.99
N PRO A 158 11.20 16.54 -3.85
CA PRO A 158 10.21 15.76 -3.09
C PRO A 158 10.09 16.20 -1.62
N GLU A 159 11.21 16.53 -0.98
CA GLU A 159 11.23 17.00 0.42
C GLU A 159 10.41 18.28 0.61
N GLU A 160 10.59 19.28 -0.26
CA GLU A 160 9.85 20.54 -0.20
C GLU A 160 8.35 20.34 -0.48
N MET A 161 8.02 19.47 -1.42
CA MET A 161 6.64 19.12 -1.72
C MET A 161 5.98 18.45 -0.51
N ILE A 162 6.65 17.52 0.17
CA ILE A 162 6.11 16.90 1.39
C ILE A 162 5.88 17.95 2.48
N ILE A 163 6.82 18.89 2.66
CA ILE A 163 6.67 20.00 3.63
C ILE A 163 5.47 20.89 3.30
N GLU A 164 5.26 21.26 2.04
CA GLU A 164 4.11 22.06 1.66
C GLU A 164 2.80 21.29 1.80
N ALA A 165 2.79 19.98 1.52
CA ALA A 165 1.62 19.12 1.72
C ALA A 165 1.26 19.00 3.21
N ILE A 166 2.27 18.91 4.09
CA ILE A 166 2.12 18.96 5.54
C ILE A 166 1.46 20.27 5.97
N LYS A 167 1.92 21.42 5.46
CA LYS A 167 1.33 22.74 5.79
C LYS A 167 -0.12 22.84 5.32
N ASP A 168 -0.42 22.39 4.10
CA ASP A 168 -1.78 22.41 3.55
C ASP A 168 -2.74 21.49 4.34
N ALA A 169 -2.28 20.28 4.66
CA ALA A 169 -3.04 19.33 5.48
C ALA A 169 -3.33 19.91 6.88
N ALA A 170 -2.34 20.53 7.51
CA ALA A 170 -2.51 21.19 8.82
C ALA A 170 -3.51 22.34 8.78
N ARG A 171 -3.50 23.18 7.73
CA ARG A 171 -4.51 24.25 7.52
C ARG A 171 -5.93 23.68 7.41
N GLY A 172 -6.08 22.51 6.82
CA GLY A 172 -7.35 21.78 6.69
C GLY A 172 -7.72 20.89 7.90
N ASN A 173 -7.02 21.00 9.03
CA ASN A 173 -7.15 20.15 10.22
C ASN A 173 -6.90 18.64 9.99
N GLY A 174 -6.22 18.28 8.90
CA GLY A 174 -5.77 16.91 8.60
C GLY A 174 -4.37 16.68 9.16
N ARG A 175 -4.26 16.02 10.33
CA ARG A 175 -2.99 15.79 11.04
C ARG A 175 -2.45 14.36 10.93
N THR A 176 -2.76 13.66 9.85
CA THR A 176 -2.28 12.28 9.63
C THR A 176 -1.56 12.19 8.29
N TRP A 177 -0.56 11.30 8.17
CA TRP A 177 0.15 11.03 6.91
C TRP A 177 -0.80 10.84 5.71
N LYS A 178 -1.93 10.14 5.90
CA LYS A 178 -2.96 9.96 4.86
C LYS A 178 -3.40 11.28 4.20
N PHE A 179 -3.56 12.36 4.95
CA PHE A 179 -3.96 13.66 4.39
C PHE A 179 -2.83 14.31 3.60
N VAL A 180 -1.59 14.17 4.07
CA VAL A 180 -0.38 14.61 3.37
C VAL A 180 -0.24 13.85 2.05
N TYR A 181 -0.30 12.52 2.10
CA TYR A 181 -0.23 11.65 0.94
C TYR A 181 -1.33 11.96 -0.09
N MET A 182 -2.58 12.11 0.35
CA MET A 182 -3.68 12.50 -0.56
C MET A 182 -3.43 13.83 -1.26
N LYS A 183 -2.79 14.79 -0.58
CA LYS A 183 -2.44 16.08 -1.18
C LYS A 183 -1.34 15.95 -2.23
N LEU A 184 -0.31 15.16 -1.94
CA LEU A 184 0.77 14.86 -2.90
C LEU A 184 0.23 14.15 -4.15
N VAL A 185 -0.72 13.23 -3.98
CA VAL A 185 -1.39 12.56 -5.11
C VAL A 185 -2.20 13.56 -5.96
N ASP A 186 -2.87 14.53 -5.34
CA ASP A 186 -3.60 15.59 -6.07
C ASP A 186 -2.63 16.46 -6.89
N TRP A 187 -1.48 16.81 -6.33
CA TRP A 187 -0.44 17.57 -7.03
C TRP A 187 0.19 16.80 -8.18
N LYS A 188 0.47 15.51 -8.00
CA LYS A 188 0.91 14.61 -9.08
C LYS A 188 -0.11 14.59 -10.22
N LYS A 189 -1.41 14.46 -9.91
CA LYS A 189 -2.48 14.48 -10.92
C LYS A 189 -2.59 15.80 -11.67
N LYS A 190 -2.31 16.91 -10.99
CA LYS A 190 -2.28 18.26 -11.58
C LYS A 190 -0.97 18.55 -12.34
N GLY A 191 -0.01 17.64 -12.34
CA GLY A 191 1.29 17.80 -12.99
C GLY A 191 2.21 18.81 -12.30
N ILE A 192 1.94 19.14 -11.04
CA ILE A 192 2.71 20.09 -10.24
C ILE A 192 3.97 19.38 -9.77
N LYS A 193 5.14 19.90 -10.12
CA LYS A 193 6.43 19.24 -9.82
C LYS A 193 7.32 20.02 -8.87
N THR A 194 7.10 21.34 -8.78
CA THR A 194 7.88 22.25 -7.95
C THR A 194 7.00 23.06 -7.01
N LYS A 195 7.60 23.63 -5.97
CA LYS A 195 6.91 24.57 -5.08
C LYS A 195 6.45 25.83 -5.83
N SER A 196 7.22 26.32 -6.79
CA SER A 196 6.86 27.49 -7.59
C SER A 196 5.56 27.30 -8.38
N ASP A 197 5.30 26.07 -8.83
CA ASP A 197 4.04 25.72 -9.51
C ASP A 197 2.81 25.84 -8.58
N LEU A 198 3.00 25.65 -7.27
CA LEU A 198 1.93 25.78 -6.27
C LEU A 198 1.54 27.24 -6.00
N GLU A 199 2.50 28.16 -6.06
CA GLU A 199 2.25 29.59 -5.82
C GLU A 199 1.36 30.18 -6.91
N THR A 200 1.45 29.67 -8.14
CA THR A 200 0.63 30.10 -9.29
C THR A 200 -0.85 29.71 -9.14
N GLN A 201 -1.17 28.59 -8.47
CA GLN A 201 -2.55 28.14 -8.24
C GLN A 201 -3.17 28.62 -6.92
N SER A 202 -2.37 29.11 -5.98
CA SER A 202 -2.85 29.60 -4.69
C SER A 202 -3.71 30.86 -4.81
N GLY A 203 -3.68 31.54 -5.96
CA GLY A 203 -4.54 32.68 -6.29
C GLY A 203 -5.98 32.33 -6.71
N GLU A 204 -6.31 31.06 -6.99
CA GLU A 204 -7.64 30.68 -7.52
C GLU A 204 -8.43 29.69 -6.62
N GLY A 205 -7.87 29.30 -5.47
CA GLY A 205 -8.36 28.19 -4.66
C GLY A 205 -9.29 28.50 -3.47
N GLU A 206 -9.69 29.75 -3.23
CA GLU A 206 -10.54 30.11 -2.08
C GLU A 206 -11.99 29.59 -2.19
N ALA A 207 -12.42 29.03 -3.32
CA ALA A 207 -13.83 28.76 -3.60
C ALA A 207 -14.25 27.27 -3.64
N ASN A 208 -13.41 26.30 -3.23
CA ASN A 208 -13.85 24.89 -3.20
C ASN A 208 -13.77 24.29 -1.81
N GLY A 209 -14.62 24.84 -0.92
CA GLY A 209 -15.01 24.19 0.32
C GLY A 209 -15.43 22.76 0.03
N LYS A 210 -14.62 21.81 0.52
CA LYS A 210 -14.90 20.38 0.45
C LYS A 210 -16.36 20.14 0.81
N LYS A 211 -17.13 19.48 -0.08
CA LYS A 211 -18.37 18.81 0.33
C LYS A 211 -17.99 17.85 1.45
N VAL A 212 -18.27 18.27 2.68
CA VAL A 212 -18.30 17.38 3.82
C VAL A 212 -19.33 16.32 3.44
N TYR A 213 -18.85 15.14 3.05
CA TYR A 213 -19.71 13.96 3.04
C TYR A 213 -20.10 13.75 4.49
N GLN A 214 -21.22 14.34 4.90
CA GLN A 214 -21.91 13.94 6.11
C GLN A 214 -22.18 12.45 5.92
N HIS A 215 -21.47 11.61 6.66
CA HIS A 215 -21.93 10.25 6.87
C HIS A 215 -23.38 10.37 7.31
N ARG A 216 -24.28 9.87 6.47
CA ARG A 216 -25.68 9.75 6.78
C ARG A 216 -25.77 8.74 7.93
N THR A 217 -25.69 9.20 9.17
CA THR A 217 -26.16 8.45 10.35
C THR A 217 -27.68 8.39 10.26
N GLY A 218 -28.15 7.54 9.34
CA GLY A 218 -29.54 7.36 8.99
C GLY A 218 -30.06 6.02 9.48
N TYR A 219 -30.01 5.80 10.80
CA TYR A 219 -31.01 5.01 11.53
C TYR A 219 -31.30 5.77 12.83
N GLY A 220 -31.87 6.96 12.69
CA GLY A 220 -32.62 7.57 13.78
C GLY A 220 -33.80 6.66 14.08
N ARG A 221 -33.83 6.09 15.29
CA ARG A 221 -35.06 5.51 15.84
C ARG A 221 -36.18 6.54 15.67
N PRO A 222 -37.40 6.13 15.26
CA PRO A 222 -38.53 7.04 15.24
C PRO A 222 -38.66 7.67 16.62
N SER A 223 -38.77 9.00 16.64
CA SER A 223 -39.09 9.81 17.80
C SER A 223 -40.02 9.05 18.75
N SER A 224 -39.52 8.69 19.93
CA SER A 224 -40.35 8.16 21.01
C SER A 224 -41.52 9.12 21.24
N LYS A 225 -42.74 8.58 21.41
CA LYS A 225 -43.89 9.34 21.91
C LYS A 225 -43.43 10.25 23.05
N SER A 226 -43.87 11.51 23.07
CA SER A 226 -43.58 12.43 24.18
C SER A 226 -43.94 11.75 25.50
N ALA A 227 -43.13 11.93 26.54
CA ALA A 227 -43.39 11.35 27.85
C ALA A 227 -44.81 11.68 28.35
N GLU A 228 -45.32 12.87 28.04
CA GLU A 228 -46.71 13.26 28.34
C GLU A 228 -47.74 12.43 27.58
N GLN A 229 -47.46 12.06 26.33
CA GLN A 229 -48.37 11.28 25.51
C GLN A 229 -48.41 9.82 25.96
N ALA A 230 -47.27 9.27 26.39
CA ALA A 230 -47.20 7.94 26.99
C ALA A 230 -47.90 7.89 28.35
N LEU A 231 -47.80 8.95 29.15
CA LEU A 231 -48.49 9.06 30.44
C LEU A 231 -50.01 9.15 30.28
N ARG A 232 -50.51 9.92 29.29
CA ARG A 232 -51.94 9.98 28.99
C ARG A 232 -52.50 8.64 28.51
N GLU A 233 -51.83 7.95 27.59
CA GLU A 233 -52.25 6.60 27.15
C GLU A 233 -52.27 5.60 28.31
N ALA A 234 -51.29 5.68 29.23
CA ALA A 234 -51.25 4.81 30.40
C ALA A 234 -52.39 5.10 31.40
N GLU A 235 -52.74 6.37 31.61
CA GLU A 235 -53.90 6.76 32.42
C GLU A 235 -55.24 6.34 31.78
N GLU A 236 -55.38 6.51 30.47
CA GLU A 236 -56.57 6.05 29.74
C GLU A 236 -56.70 4.52 29.80
N ALA A 237 -55.61 3.78 29.61
CA ALA A 237 -55.62 2.32 29.73
C ALA A 237 -55.99 1.87 31.15
N ARG A 238 -55.51 2.54 32.20
CA ARG A 238 -55.91 2.27 33.59
C ARG A 238 -57.39 2.54 33.83
N ARG A 239 -57.95 3.56 33.18
CA ARG A 239 -59.37 3.90 33.29
C ARG A 239 -60.29 2.92 32.56
N VAL A 240 -59.80 2.32 31.46
CA VAL A 240 -60.56 1.32 30.68
C VAL A 240 -60.51 -0.07 31.32
N TRP A 241 -59.43 -0.43 32.02
CA TRP A 241 -59.24 -1.76 32.62
C TRP A 241 -59.34 -1.80 34.15
N GLY A 242 -59.51 -0.65 34.81
CA GLY A 242 -59.61 -0.50 36.26
C GLY A 242 -61.02 -0.20 36.75
N GLY A 243 -61.98 -1.05 36.36
CA GLY A 243 -63.36 -1.08 36.88
C GLY A 243 -63.75 -2.50 37.25
#